data_AF-A0A6L9QRB8-F1
#
_entry.id   AF-A0A6L9QRB8-F1
#
_cell.length_a   1.000
_cell.length_b   1.000
_cell.length_c   1.000
_cell.angle_alpha   90.00
_cell.angle_beta   90.00
_cell.angle_gamma   90.00
#
_symmetry.space_group_name_H-M   'P 1'
#
loop_
_entity.id
_entity.type
_entity.pdbx_description
1 polymer ?
#
loop_
_entity_poly.entity_id
_entity_poly.type
_entity_poly.pdbx_seq_one_letter_code
_entity_poly.pdbx_strand_id
1 'polypeptide(L)'
;PGDRLRAMRAAAGLGRLDPADPVLDTMSAGTWLAERGQRAWARQALWGLFITAALNAEVDDAAMGLSAMVCKRALLGRADAADIGIPLVPLEELHGGPALRRIAEMGGTVRLKSKVEAVTTDPKVVVDGEPMAADAVIMAVPHEAAARLLPAQALPEPLRWPELDASPIVNVHVVYDRTVMDAPFAAAVASPVQWVFDRTAVSGLRRGQYLAVSLSAADRWIDMPTAELRARFVPELRRLLPAARGAAVRELFVTRERRATFRQSPGSAAARPSAATR
;
A
#
# COMPACT_ATOMS: atom_id res chain seq x y z
N PRO A 1 26.25 17.71 -2.82
CA PRO A 1 26.35 17.98 -4.29
C PRO A 1 26.43 16.70 -5.15
N GLY A 2 27.37 15.78 -4.86
CA GLY A 2 27.57 14.57 -5.67
C GLY A 2 26.37 13.62 -5.74
N ASP A 3 25.64 13.42 -4.65
CA ASP A 3 24.44 12.57 -4.65
C ASP A 3 23.30 13.15 -5.50
N ARG A 4 23.15 14.48 -5.55
CA ARG A 4 22.14 15.14 -6.41
C ARG A 4 22.43 14.89 -7.89
N LEU A 5 23.68 15.03 -8.32
CA LEU A 5 24.11 14.72 -9.69
C LEU A 5 23.84 13.25 -10.06
N ARG A 6 24.16 12.33 -9.15
CA ARG A 6 23.85 10.91 -9.35
C ARG A 6 22.34 10.67 -9.42
N ALA A 7 21.55 11.32 -8.57
CA ALA A 7 20.10 11.20 -8.57
C ALA A 7 19.49 11.70 -9.89
N MET A 8 19.96 12.82 -10.44
CA MET A 8 19.54 13.31 -11.76
C MET A 8 19.85 12.31 -12.88
N ARG A 9 21.04 11.69 -12.85
CA ARG A 9 21.41 10.64 -13.82
C ARG A 9 20.52 9.40 -13.67
N ALA A 10 20.26 8.97 -12.44
CA ALA A 10 19.37 7.86 -12.16
C ALA A 10 17.93 8.15 -12.62
N ALA A 11 17.40 9.35 -12.36
CA ALA A 11 16.09 9.80 -12.84
C ALA A 11 15.99 9.79 -14.38
N ALA A 12 17.00 10.31 -15.07
CA ALA A 12 17.05 10.26 -16.53
C ALA A 12 17.10 8.83 -17.08
N GLY A 13 17.83 7.92 -16.41
CA GLY A 13 17.84 6.50 -16.75
C GLY A 13 16.48 5.84 -16.52
N LEU A 14 15.83 6.13 -15.39
CA LEU A 14 14.50 5.65 -15.02
C LEU A 14 13.44 6.07 -16.05
N GLY A 15 13.51 7.30 -16.53
CA GLY A 15 12.61 7.82 -17.57
C GLY A 15 12.63 7.01 -18.87
N ARG A 16 13.74 6.30 -19.16
CA ARG A 16 13.92 5.52 -20.39
C ARG A 16 13.55 4.04 -20.26
N LEU A 17 13.35 3.54 -19.04
CA LEU A 17 12.98 2.13 -18.82
C LEU A 17 11.55 1.86 -19.29
N ASP A 18 11.30 0.73 -19.94
CA ASP A 18 9.92 0.24 -20.08
C ASP A 18 9.53 -0.51 -18.78
N PRO A 19 8.57 -0.02 -17.97
CA PRO A 19 8.15 -0.70 -16.76
C PRO A 19 7.60 -2.12 -16.98
N ALA A 20 7.20 -2.46 -18.21
CA ALA A 20 6.70 -3.78 -18.58
C ALA A 20 7.80 -4.73 -19.06
N ASP A 21 9.06 -4.29 -19.18
CA ASP A 21 10.19 -5.13 -19.57
C ASP A 21 10.39 -6.27 -18.55
N PRO A 22 10.24 -7.54 -18.95
CA PRO A 22 10.40 -8.69 -18.05
C PRO A 22 11.79 -8.77 -17.39
N VAL A 23 12.83 -8.22 -18.01
CA VAL A 23 14.18 -8.18 -17.43
C VAL A 23 14.18 -7.36 -16.14
N LEU A 24 13.37 -6.30 -16.06
CA LEU A 24 13.27 -5.48 -14.84
C LEU A 24 12.54 -6.19 -13.70
N ASP A 25 11.78 -7.25 -13.98
CA ASP A 25 11.18 -8.08 -12.94
C ASP A 25 12.22 -9.02 -12.29
N THR A 26 13.43 -9.13 -12.84
CA THR A 26 14.49 -9.99 -12.28
C THR A 26 15.39 -9.30 -11.26
N MET A 27 15.20 -7.98 -11.05
CA MET A 27 16.07 -7.19 -10.18
C MET A 27 15.27 -6.20 -9.33
N SER A 28 15.83 -5.88 -8.15
CA SER A 28 15.24 -4.86 -7.29
C SER A 28 15.67 -3.45 -7.70
N ALA A 29 14.86 -2.46 -7.31
CA ALA A 29 15.19 -1.06 -7.52
C ALA A 29 16.46 -0.66 -6.79
N GLY A 30 16.69 -1.18 -5.59
CA GLY A 30 17.91 -0.95 -4.84
C GLY A 30 19.16 -1.35 -5.60
N THR A 31 19.16 -2.54 -6.22
CA THR A 31 20.28 -3.04 -7.03
C THR A 31 20.52 -2.12 -8.23
N TRP A 32 19.47 -1.83 -9.01
CA TRP A 32 19.57 -0.97 -10.19
C TRP A 32 20.06 0.45 -9.87
N LEU A 33 19.63 1.01 -8.72
CA LEU A 33 20.05 2.32 -8.23
C LEU A 33 21.51 2.30 -7.75
N ALA A 34 21.93 1.23 -7.06
CA ALA A 34 23.30 1.07 -6.58
C ALA A 34 24.31 0.98 -7.73
N GLU A 35 23.98 0.24 -8.81
CA GLU A 35 24.78 0.19 -10.04
C GLU A 35 24.99 1.57 -10.69
N ARG A 36 24.07 2.51 -10.43
CA ARG A 36 24.14 3.91 -10.88
C ARG A 36 24.75 4.84 -9.84
N GLY A 37 25.42 4.27 -8.84
CA GLY A 37 26.13 4.97 -7.80
C GLY A 37 25.25 5.61 -6.73
N GLN A 38 23.95 5.30 -6.67
CA GLN A 38 23.11 5.77 -5.56
C GLN A 38 23.58 5.11 -4.27
N ARG A 39 24.06 5.92 -3.33
CA ARG A 39 24.45 5.45 -2.01
C ARG A 39 23.22 5.00 -1.23
N ALA A 40 23.41 4.10 -0.26
CA ALA A 40 22.33 3.57 0.58
C ALA A 40 21.43 4.68 1.17
N TRP A 41 22.04 5.75 1.68
CA TRP A 41 21.29 6.89 2.21
C TRP A 41 20.36 7.51 1.15
N ALA A 42 20.83 7.72 -0.09
CA ALA A 42 20.07 8.36 -1.15
C ALA A 42 18.96 7.45 -1.66
N ARG A 43 19.24 6.14 -1.77
CA ARG A 43 18.23 5.11 -2.07
C ARG A 43 17.08 5.20 -1.08
N GLN A 44 17.37 5.26 0.22
CA GLN A 44 16.33 5.31 1.25
C GLN A 44 15.63 6.68 1.32
N ALA A 45 16.39 7.77 1.39
CA ALA A 45 15.86 9.11 1.65
C ALA A 45 15.11 9.75 0.47
N LEU A 46 15.48 9.41 -0.76
CA LEU A 46 14.84 9.96 -1.97
C LEU A 46 13.90 8.93 -2.59
N TRP A 47 14.43 7.76 -2.95
CA TRP A 47 13.70 6.77 -3.75
C TRP A 47 12.73 5.96 -2.88
N GLY A 48 13.20 5.48 -1.72
CA GLY A 48 12.40 4.72 -0.75
C GLY A 48 11.21 5.50 -0.21
N LEU A 49 11.32 6.81 -0.07
CA LEU A 49 10.21 7.66 0.36
C LEU A 49 8.95 7.46 -0.50
N PHE A 50 9.12 7.37 -1.82
CA PHE A 50 8.01 7.18 -2.77
C PHE A 50 7.77 5.70 -3.07
N ILE A 51 8.84 4.92 -3.31
CA ILE A 51 8.74 3.50 -3.69
C ILE A 51 8.13 2.69 -2.56
N THR A 52 8.63 2.84 -1.32
CA THR A 52 8.13 2.07 -0.18
C THR A 52 6.68 2.42 0.12
N ALA A 53 6.31 3.70 0.04
CA ALA A 53 4.93 4.14 0.27
C ALA A 53 3.95 3.66 -0.82
N ALA A 54 4.37 3.68 -2.09
CA ALA A 54 3.51 3.30 -3.21
C ALA A 54 3.42 1.78 -3.40
N LEU A 55 4.53 1.06 -3.19
CA LEU A 55 4.62 -0.37 -3.47
C LEU A 55 4.49 -1.25 -2.22
N ASN A 56 4.50 -0.65 -1.03
CA ASN A 56 4.51 -1.39 0.21
C ASN A 56 5.68 -2.41 0.28
N ALA A 57 6.82 -2.06 -0.32
CA ALA A 57 8.04 -2.88 -0.38
C ALA A 57 9.25 -1.96 -0.22
N GLU A 58 10.21 -2.33 0.61
CA GLU A 58 11.42 -1.54 0.80
C GLU A 58 12.16 -1.37 -0.53
N VAL A 59 12.78 -0.21 -0.75
CA VAL A 59 13.44 0.12 -2.04
C VAL A 59 14.44 -0.94 -2.48
N ASP A 60 15.11 -1.59 -1.53
CA ASP A 60 16.13 -2.60 -1.80
C ASP A 60 15.54 -3.96 -2.21
N ASP A 61 14.24 -4.17 -1.99
CA ASP A 61 13.50 -5.40 -2.29
C ASP A 61 12.40 -5.21 -3.33
N ALA A 62 12.02 -3.96 -3.64
CA ALA A 62 10.96 -3.64 -4.58
C ALA A 62 11.35 -3.96 -6.04
N ALA A 63 10.46 -4.59 -6.81
CA ALA A 63 10.70 -4.90 -8.22
C ALA A 63 11.01 -3.64 -9.04
N MET A 64 12.02 -3.71 -9.91
CA MET A 64 12.47 -2.53 -10.66
C MET A 64 11.41 -2.04 -11.66
N GLY A 65 10.70 -2.93 -12.34
CA GLY A 65 9.63 -2.55 -13.28
C GLY A 65 8.52 -1.74 -12.59
N LEU A 66 8.02 -2.22 -11.45
CA LEU A 66 7.01 -1.51 -10.64
C LEU A 66 7.53 -0.19 -10.07
N SER A 67 8.79 -0.17 -9.63
CA SER A 67 9.45 1.04 -9.13
C SER A 67 9.62 2.09 -10.22
N ALA A 68 9.94 1.66 -11.45
CA ALA A 68 9.98 2.53 -12.62
C ALA A 68 8.60 3.10 -12.95
N MET A 69 7.55 2.28 -12.89
CA MET A 69 6.17 2.74 -13.07
C MET A 69 5.81 3.84 -12.07
N VAL A 70 6.09 3.64 -10.78
CA VAL A 70 5.84 4.63 -9.71
C VAL A 70 6.61 5.92 -9.98
N CYS A 71 7.92 5.83 -10.19
CA CYS A 71 8.74 7.02 -10.41
C CYS A 71 8.32 7.78 -11.66
N LYS A 72 7.97 7.08 -12.74
CA LYS A 72 7.48 7.72 -13.98
C LYS A 72 6.17 8.45 -13.77
N ARG A 73 5.21 7.81 -13.08
CA ARG A 73 3.90 8.43 -12.83
C ARG A 73 3.98 9.58 -11.85
N ALA A 74 4.71 9.43 -10.75
CA ALA A 74 4.74 10.41 -9.67
C ALA A 74 5.76 11.53 -9.87
N LEU A 75 6.93 11.25 -10.50
CA LEU A 75 8.06 12.18 -10.48
C LEU A 75 8.49 12.69 -11.86
N LEU A 76 8.22 11.93 -12.93
CA LEU A 76 8.70 12.25 -14.29
C LEU A 76 7.56 12.54 -15.28
N GLY A 77 6.33 12.63 -14.78
CA GLY A 77 5.13 12.92 -15.54
C GLY A 77 4.85 14.42 -15.60
N ARG A 78 3.57 14.78 -15.40
CA ARG A 78 3.14 16.17 -15.30
C ARG A 78 3.66 16.83 -14.02
N ALA A 79 3.69 18.16 -13.99
CA ALA A 79 4.15 18.93 -12.83
C ALA A 79 3.31 18.70 -11.56
N ASP A 80 2.03 18.37 -11.72
CA ASP A 80 1.06 18.07 -10.65
C ASP A 80 0.99 16.57 -10.32
N ALA A 81 1.80 15.72 -10.97
CA ALA A 81 1.64 14.27 -10.86
C ALA A 81 2.06 13.69 -9.49
N ALA A 82 2.77 14.49 -8.68
CA ALA A 82 3.15 14.18 -7.32
C ALA A 82 2.14 14.70 -6.28
N ASP A 83 1.06 15.37 -6.70
CA ASP A 83 0.05 15.91 -5.78
C ASP A 83 -0.65 14.78 -5.02
N ILE A 84 -0.75 14.94 -3.70
CA ILE A 84 -1.36 13.95 -2.80
C ILE A 84 -2.75 14.43 -2.41
N GLY A 85 -3.77 13.67 -2.80
CA GLY A 85 -5.15 13.88 -2.35
C GLY A 85 -5.38 13.24 -0.99
N ILE A 86 -6.01 13.99 -0.08
CA ILE A 86 -6.44 13.48 1.24
C ILE A 86 -7.97 13.44 1.30
N PRO A 87 -8.56 12.29 1.66
CA PRO A 87 -9.99 12.20 1.91
C PRO A 87 -10.43 13.14 3.02
N LEU A 88 -11.39 14.02 2.73
CA LEU A 88 -12.01 14.91 3.72
C LEU A 88 -13.13 14.22 4.50
N VAL A 89 -13.59 13.06 4.02
CA VAL A 89 -14.63 12.22 4.61
C VAL A 89 -14.11 10.80 4.80
N PRO A 90 -14.71 9.98 5.69
CA PRO A 90 -14.36 8.58 5.83
C PRO A 90 -14.34 7.85 4.48
N LEU A 91 -13.40 6.91 4.30
CA LEU A 91 -13.27 6.17 3.02
C LEU A 91 -14.53 5.40 2.64
N GLU A 92 -15.35 4.99 3.61
CA GLU A 92 -16.66 4.38 3.36
C GLU A 92 -17.61 5.33 2.62
N GLU A 93 -17.62 6.61 2.99
CA GLU A 93 -18.43 7.64 2.33
C GLU A 93 -17.88 7.99 0.95
N LEU A 94 -16.55 7.94 0.78
CA LEU A 94 -15.89 8.24 -0.48
C LEU A 94 -16.05 7.12 -1.53
N HIS A 95 -16.00 5.86 -1.10
CA HIS A 95 -15.96 4.71 -2.02
C HIS A 95 -17.13 3.74 -1.83
N GLY A 96 -17.35 3.26 -0.61
CA GLY A 96 -18.30 2.17 -0.32
C GLY A 96 -19.74 2.55 -0.63
N GLY A 97 -20.26 3.57 0.04
CA GLY A 97 -21.65 4.02 -0.11
C GLY A 97 -22.03 4.39 -1.55
N PRO A 98 -21.23 5.23 -2.26
CA PRO A 98 -21.49 5.56 -3.66
C PRO A 98 -21.54 4.34 -4.58
N ALA A 99 -20.60 3.39 -4.43
CA ALA A 99 -20.57 2.18 -5.26
C ALA A 99 -21.80 1.30 -5.00
N LEU A 100 -22.18 1.09 -3.74
CA LEU A 100 -23.37 0.31 -3.37
C LEU A 100 -24.65 0.89 -3.96
N ARG A 101 -24.84 2.22 -3.85
CA ARG A 101 -26.00 2.91 -4.43
C ARG A 101 -26.03 2.76 -5.95
N ARG A 102 -24.88 2.97 -6.61
CA ARG A 102 -24.80 2.90 -8.07
C ARG A 102 -25.13 1.49 -8.60
N ILE A 103 -24.68 0.45 -7.90
CA ILE A 103 -25.03 -0.94 -8.25
C ILE A 103 -26.54 -1.14 -8.15
N ALA A 104 -27.17 -0.70 -7.06
CA ALA A 104 -28.62 -0.83 -6.87
C ALA A 104 -29.44 -0.04 -7.91
N GLU A 105 -29.03 1.19 -8.24
CA GLU A 105 -29.64 2.01 -9.30
C GLU A 105 -29.59 1.35 -10.68
N MET A 106 -28.58 0.52 -10.93
CA MET A 106 -28.44 -0.27 -12.16
C MET A 106 -29.18 -1.62 -12.10
N GLY A 107 -29.96 -1.88 -11.05
CA GLY A 107 -30.67 -3.13 -10.84
C GLY A 107 -29.79 -4.28 -10.32
N GLY A 108 -28.54 -4.00 -9.94
CA GLY A 108 -27.65 -4.97 -9.33
C GLY A 108 -27.99 -5.20 -7.86
N THR A 109 -27.63 -6.38 -7.35
CA THR A 109 -27.84 -6.76 -5.94
C THR A 109 -26.49 -6.87 -5.22
N VAL A 110 -26.39 -6.29 -4.03
CA VAL A 110 -25.23 -6.47 -3.14
C VAL A 110 -25.65 -7.29 -1.93
N ARG A 111 -25.01 -8.45 -1.75
CA ARG A 111 -25.26 -9.35 -0.61
C ARG A 111 -24.09 -9.28 0.36
N LEU A 112 -24.30 -8.65 1.51
CA LEU A 112 -23.34 -8.66 2.62
C LEU A 112 -23.53 -9.92 3.47
N LYS A 113 -22.48 -10.31 4.20
CA LYS A 113 -22.46 -11.55 5.01
C LYS A 113 -22.77 -12.81 4.18
N SER A 114 -22.41 -12.78 2.89
CA SER A 114 -22.54 -13.91 1.97
C SER A 114 -21.16 -14.43 1.62
N LYS A 115 -20.78 -15.56 2.21
CA LYS A 115 -19.45 -16.14 2.04
C LYS A 115 -19.43 -16.99 0.79
N VAL A 116 -18.55 -16.64 -0.15
CA VAL A 116 -18.23 -17.50 -1.30
C VAL A 116 -17.27 -18.59 -0.83
N GLU A 117 -17.61 -19.84 -1.13
CA GLU A 117 -16.86 -21.02 -0.70
C GLU A 117 -16.14 -21.72 -1.85
N ALA A 118 -16.69 -21.64 -3.06
CA ALA A 118 -16.07 -22.15 -4.27
C ALA A 118 -16.62 -21.47 -5.52
N VAL A 119 -15.81 -21.46 -6.57
CA VAL A 119 -16.22 -21.30 -7.97
C VAL A 119 -16.08 -22.68 -8.62
N THR A 120 -17.07 -23.12 -9.38
CA THR A 120 -17.00 -24.42 -10.05
C THR A 120 -17.31 -24.28 -11.55
N THR A 121 -17.07 -25.35 -12.31
CA THR A 121 -17.41 -25.39 -13.74
C THR A 121 -18.91 -25.44 -13.97
N ASP A 122 -19.66 -26.09 -13.07
CA ASP A 122 -21.12 -26.17 -13.02
C ASP A 122 -21.51 -26.81 -11.66
N PRO A 123 -22.11 -26.10 -10.69
CA PRO A 123 -22.62 -24.70 -10.67
C PRO A 123 -21.54 -23.62 -10.41
N LYS A 124 -21.69 -22.42 -10.98
CA LYS A 124 -20.57 -21.44 -11.06
C LYS A 124 -20.08 -20.86 -9.74
N VAL A 125 -20.94 -20.65 -8.75
CA VAL A 125 -20.52 -20.13 -7.44
C VAL A 125 -21.27 -20.85 -6.33
N VAL A 126 -20.60 -21.18 -5.22
CA VAL A 126 -21.23 -21.67 -3.99
C VAL A 126 -21.18 -20.55 -2.95
N VAL A 127 -22.35 -20.12 -2.48
CA VAL A 127 -22.51 -19.04 -1.50
C VAL A 127 -23.28 -19.56 -0.30
N ASP A 128 -22.66 -19.51 0.88
CA ASP A 128 -23.27 -20.01 2.13
C ASP A 128 -23.76 -21.48 2.01
N GLY A 129 -23.01 -22.31 1.26
CA GLY A 129 -23.35 -23.71 0.98
C GLY A 129 -24.33 -23.93 -0.19
N GLU A 130 -24.95 -22.87 -0.71
CA GLU A 130 -25.96 -22.96 -1.77
C GLU A 130 -25.34 -22.67 -3.15
N PRO A 131 -25.58 -23.53 -4.16
CA PRO A 131 -25.10 -23.30 -5.51
C PRO A 131 -25.90 -22.18 -6.19
N MET A 132 -25.19 -21.31 -6.91
CA MET A 132 -25.75 -20.19 -7.64
C MET A 132 -25.22 -20.18 -9.07
N ALA A 133 -26.15 -20.17 -10.02
CA ALA A 133 -25.84 -20.02 -11.44
C ALA A 133 -25.40 -18.58 -11.75
N ALA A 134 -24.48 -18.44 -12.69
CA ALA A 134 -24.04 -17.15 -13.21
C ALA A 134 -23.59 -17.32 -14.67
N ASP A 135 -23.71 -16.27 -15.48
CA ASP A 135 -23.14 -16.29 -16.83
C ASP A 135 -21.62 -16.04 -16.80
N ALA A 136 -21.15 -15.20 -15.86
CA ALA A 136 -19.75 -14.90 -15.64
C ALA A 136 -19.47 -14.65 -14.15
N VAL A 137 -18.21 -14.85 -13.73
CA VAL A 137 -17.74 -14.61 -12.36
C VAL A 137 -16.52 -13.69 -12.41
N ILE A 138 -16.57 -12.58 -11.66
CA ILE A 138 -15.43 -11.68 -11.47
C ILE A 138 -14.84 -11.92 -10.08
N MET A 139 -13.60 -12.40 -10.03
CA MET A 139 -12.88 -12.64 -8.78
C MET A 139 -12.19 -11.36 -8.30
N ALA A 140 -12.87 -10.60 -7.46
CA ALA A 140 -12.35 -9.36 -6.85
C ALA A 140 -11.87 -9.58 -5.39
N VAL A 141 -11.29 -10.74 -5.11
CA VAL A 141 -10.77 -11.13 -3.78
C VAL A 141 -9.24 -11.14 -3.77
N PRO A 142 -8.58 -11.12 -2.60
CA PRO A 142 -7.13 -11.32 -2.52
C PRO A 142 -6.69 -12.62 -3.21
N HIS A 143 -5.50 -12.61 -3.82
CA HIS A 143 -4.99 -13.74 -4.63
C HIS A 143 -5.01 -15.08 -3.87
N GLU A 144 -4.73 -15.10 -2.57
CA GLU A 144 -4.78 -16.34 -1.79
C GLU A 144 -6.19 -16.90 -1.63
N ALA A 145 -7.18 -16.02 -1.47
CA ALA A 145 -8.57 -16.43 -1.43
C ALA A 145 -8.99 -16.95 -2.80
N ALA A 146 -8.63 -16.24 -3.87
CA ALA A 146 -8.88 -16.70 -5.23
C ALA A 146 -8.26 -18.09 -5.47
N ALA A 147 -7.04 -18.36 -4.97
CA ALA A 147 -6.35 -19.66 -5.15
C ALA A 147 -7.14 -20.84 -4.56
N ARG A 148 -7.88 -20.59 -3.47
CA ARG A 148 -8.73 -21.60 -2.83
C ARG A 148 -10.10 -21.71 -3.47
N LEU A 149 -10.61 -20.62 -4.03
CA LEU A 149 -11.96 -20.56 -4.59
C LEU A 149 -12.02 -21.06 -6.04
N LEU A 150 -10.96 -20.85 -6.82
CA LEU A 150 -10.96 -21.22 -8.24
C LEU A 150 -10.76 -22.72 -8.45
N PRO A 151 -11.49 -23.32 -9.42
CA PRO A 151 -11.19 -24.67 -9.85
C PRO A 151 -9.88 -24.67 -10.65
N ALA A 152 -9.12 -25.76 -10.59
CA ALA A 152 -7.81 -25.86 -11.24
C ALA A 152 -7.86 -25.61 -12.76
N GLN A 153 -9.03 -25.82 -13.37
CA GLN A 153 -9.27 -25.67 -14.80
C GLN A 153 -9.64 -24.24 -15.23
N ALA A 154 -9.87 -23.31 -14.27
CA ALA A 154 -10.34 -21.96 -14.58
C ALA A 154 -9.31 -21.10 -15.33
N LEU A 155 -8.02 -21.46 -15.25
CA LEU A 155 -6.94 -20.69 -15.85
C LEU A 155 -6.11 -21.52 -16.83
N PRO A 156 -5.55 -20.89 -17.88
CA PRO A 156 -4.72 -21.59 -18.85
C PRO A 156 -3.44 -22.20 -18.27
N GLU A 157 -2.88 -21.54 -17.26
CA GLU A 157 -1.63 -21.89 -16.61
C GLU A 157 -1.84 -22.08 -15.10
N PRO A 158 -1.04 -22.94 -14.43
CA PRO A 158 -1.07 -23.07 -12.98
C PRO A 158 -0.81 -21.75 -12.27
N LEU A 159 -1.56 -21.51 -11.20
CA LEU A 159 -1.43 -20.31 -10.38
C LEU A 159 -0.12 -20.32 -9.58
N ARG A 160 0.78 -19.38 -9.90
CA ARG A 160 1.98 -19.08 -9.09
C ARG A 160 1.69 -18.13 -7.93
N TRP A 161 0.44 -18.00 -7.51
CA TRP A 161 0.01 -17.07 -6.46
C TRP A 161 0.65 -17.29 -5.08
N PRO A 162 1.04 -18.50 -4.65
CA PRO A 162 1.84 -18.64 -3.42
C PRO A 162 3.17 -17.87 -3.47
N GLU A 163 3.68 -17.58 -4.67
CA GLU A 163 4.90 -16.77 -4.86
C GLU A 163 4.61 -15.26 -4.76
N LEU A 164 3.35 -14.86 -4.98
CA LEU A 164 2.84 -13.54 -4.62
C LEU A 164 2.59 -13.55 -3.11
N ASP A 165 3.65 -13.53 -2.31
CA ASP A 165 3.54 -13.37 -0.85
C ASP A 165 2.79 -12.07 -0.50
N ALA A 166 2.56 -11.78 0.78
CA ALA A 166 1.95 -10.51 1.21
C ALA A 166 2.95 -9.61 1.94
N SER A 167 2.72 -8.31 1.83
CA SER A 167 3.43 -7.30 2.60
C SER A 167 2.48 -6.61 3.60
N PRO A 168 2.88 -6.47 4.88
CA PRO A 168 2.03 -5.88 5.90
C PRO A 168 2.08 -4.36 5.92
N ILE A 169 0.98 -3.75 6.38
CA ILE A 169 0.92 -2.33 6.75
C ILE A 169 0.54 -2.22 8.23
N VAL A 170 1.23 -1.34 8.95
CA VAL A 170 0.91 -1.01 10.35
C VAL A 170 0.61 0.47 10.44
N ASN A 171 -0.48 0.84 11.12
CA ASN A 171 -0.75 2.23 11.44
C ASN A 171 -0.67 2.45 12.95
N VAL A 172 0.18 3.39 13.38
CA VAL A 172 0.24 3.85 14.77
C VAL A 172 -0.59 5.11 14.90
N HIS A 173 -1.67 5.04 15.67
CA HIS A 173 -2.63 6.10 15.86
C HIS A 173 -2.36 6.82 17.18
N VAL A 174 -2.23 8.14 17.16
CA VAL A 174 -1.89 8.95 18.32
C VAL A 174 -2.84 10.12 18.44
N VAL A 175 -3.57 10.20 19.55
CA VAL A 175 -4.46 11.32 19.87
C VAL A 175 -3.79 12.21 20.91
N TYR A 176 -3.50 13.45 20.54
CA TYR A 176 -2.94 14.48 21.39
C TYR A 176 -4.02 15.37 21.99
N ASP A 177 -3.74 15.96 23.14
CA ASP A 177 -4.62 16.92 23.82
C ASP A 177 -4.74 18.28 23.12
N ARG A 178 -3.87 18.55 22.14
CA ARG A 178 -3.77 19.81 21.38
C ARG A 178 -3.22 19.53 19.98
N THR A 179 -3.27 20.52 19.10
CA THR A 179 -2.59 20.49 17.80
C THR A 179 -1.08 20.44 17.97
N VAL A 180 -0.43 19.52 17.27
CA VAL A 180 1.02 19.30 17.25
C VAL A 180 1.63 19.30 15.84
N MET A 181 0.80 19.30 14.80
CA MET A 181 1.19 19.37 13.39
C MET A 181 0.21 20.29 12.63
N ASP A 182 0.72 21.26 11.87
CA ASP A 182 -0.13 22.22 11.14
C ASP A 182 -0.39 21.80 9.68
N ALA A 183 0.37 20.83 9.17
CA ALA A 183 0.19 20.27 7.83
C ALA A 183 -0.84 19.13 7.85
N PRO A 184 -1.61 18.91 6.78
CA PRO A 184 -2.56 17.79 6.70
C PRO A 184 -1.85 16.43 6.64
N PHE A 185 -0.59 16.42 6.20
CA PHE A 185 0.29 15.27 6.26
C PHE A 185 1.75 15.72 6.24
N ALA A 186 2.64 14.82 6.68
CA ALA A 186 4.09 15.00 6.59
C ALA A 186 4.75 13.65 6.35
N ALA A 187 5.89 13.66 5.67
CA ALA A 187 6.76 12.49 5.56
C ALA A 187 8.08 12.76 6.28
N ALA A 188 8.60 11.77 7.00
CA ALA A 188 9.87 11.87 7.68
C ALA A 188 10.93 11.01 7.00
N VAL A 189 12.12 11.61 6.84
CA VAL A 189 13.30 10.96 6.29
C VAL A 189 14.25 10.64 7.44
N ALA A 190 14.97 9.52 7.34
CA ALA A 190 15.86 9.03 8.39
C ALA A 190 15.15 8.87 9.74
N SER A 191 13.93 8.34 9.68
CA SER A 191 13.06 8.09 10.83
C SER A 191 12.31 6.77 10.66
N PRO A 192 11.97 6.04 11.74
CA PRO A 192 10.97 4.98 11.65
C PRO A 192 9.57 5.52 11.36
N VAL A 193 9.29 6.80 11.66
CA VAL A 193 8.10 7.50 11.19
C VAL A 193 8.26 7.66 9.68
N GLN A 194 7.37 7.03 8.91
CA GLN A 194 7.32 7.21 7.46
C GLN A 194 6.38 8.37 7.14
N TRP A 195 5.09 8.10 7.01
CA TRP A 195 4.08 9.12 6.71
C TRP A 195 3.18 9.36 7.91
N VAL A 196 2.89 10.62 8.20
CA VAL A 196 1.96 11.07 9.24
C VAL A 196 0.81 11.79 8.57
N PHE A 197 -0.42 11.42 8.87
CA PHE A 197 -1.63 12.05 8.35
C PHE A 197 -2.46 12.61 9.49
N ASP A 198 -2.95 13.84 9.35
CA ASP A 198 -3.95 14.38 10.25
C ASP A 198 -5.32 13.76 9.93
N ARG A 199 -5.85 13.02 10.90
CA ARG A 199 -7.16 12.37 10.84
C ARG A 199 -8.21 13.06 11.70
N THR A 200 -7.91 14.21 12.30
CA THR A 200 -8.77 14.89 13.27
C THR A 200 -10.16 15.17 12.72
N ALA A 201 -10.25 15.79 11.54
CA ALA A 201 -11.52 16.13 10.92
C ALA A 201 -12.29 14.86 10.49
N VAL A 202 -11.62 13.95 9.79
CA VAL A 202 -12.25 12.74 9.24
C VAL A 202 -12.69 11.75 10.31
N SER A 203 -12.11 11.80 11.52
CA SER A 203 -12.54 11.00 12.66
C SER A 203 -13.64 11.67 13.49
N GLY A 204 -14.06 12.89 13.14
CA GLY A 204 -15.01 13.68 13.92
C GLY A 204 -14.47 14.13 15.29
N LEU A 205 -13.15 14.14 15.49
CA LEU A 205 -12.56 14.55 16.77
C LEU A 205 -12.75 16.05 16.97
N ARG A 206 -13.41 16.44 18.07
CA ARG A 206 -13.77 17.84 18.34
C ARG A 206 -12.72 18.63 19.11
N ARG A 207 -11.85 17.96 19.86
CA ARG A 207 -10.80 18.57 20.70
C ARG A 207 -9.52 17.76 20.62
N GLY A 208 -8.38 18.45 20.54
CA GLY A 208 -7.08 17.82 20.35
C GLY A 208 -6.76 17.58 18.89
N GLN A 209 -5.82 16.67 18.62
CA GLN A 209 -5.44 16.28 17.26
C GLN A 209 -5.18 14.78 17.19
N TYR A 210 -5.70 14.13 16.15
CA TYR A 210 -5.48 12.71 15.87
C TYR A 210 -4.55 12.57 14.66
N LEU A 211 -3.35 12.06 14.91
CA LEU A 211 -2.39 11.69 13.88
C LEU A 211 -2.35 10.17 13.67
N ALA A 212 -2.32 9.75 12.41
CA ALA A 212 -2.03 8.37 12.03
C ALA A 212 -0.66 8.28 11.33
N VAL A 213 0.24 7.49 11.90
CA VAL A 213 1.53 7.16 11.29
C VAL A 213 1.38 5.88 10.49
N SER A 214 1.43 5.96 9.17
CA SER A 214 1.33 4.82 8.27
C SER A 214 2.71 4.25 7.96
N LEU A 215 2.88 2.95 8.21
CA LEU A 215 4.10 2.20 8.01
C LEU A 215 3.87 1.14 6.94
N SER A 216 4.54 1.32 5.81
CA SER A 216 4.63 0.39 4.69
C SER A 216 5.82 -0.56 4.88
N ALA A 217 5.79 -1.72 4.21
CA ALA A 217 6.75 -2.82 4.33
C ALA A 217 7.00 -3.15 5.81
N ALA A 218 5.91 -3.29 6.56
CA ALA A 218 5.94 -3.25 8.01
C ALA A 218 6.34 -4.58 8.68
N ASP A 219 7.08 -5.45 7.99
CA ASP A 219 7.46 -6.78 8.46
C ASP A 219 8.15 -6.69 9.85
N ARG A 220 9.00 -5.68 10.05
CA ARG A 220 9.69 -5.42 11.34
C ARG A 220 8.77 -4.94 12.47
N TRP A 221 7.55 -4.49 12.16
CA TRP A 221 6.62 -3.87 13.11
C TRP A 221 5.38 -4.71 13.40
N ILE A 222 5.02 -5.63 12.49
CA ILE A 222 3.72 -6.27 12.47
C ILE A 222 3.42 -7.08 13.74
N ASP A 223 4.42 -7.77 14.27
CA ASP A 223 4.32 -8.57 15.50
C ASP A 223 4.74 -7.82 16.77
N MET A 224 5.20 -6.56 16.62
CA MET A 224 5.66 -5.78 17.76
C MET A 224 4.48 -5.38 18.66
N PRO A 225 4.58 -5.60 19.99
CA PRO A 225 3.55 -5.19 20.93
C PRO A 225 3.27 -3.68 20.85
N THR A 226 2.01 -3.28 21.05
CA THR A 226 1.62 -1.87 21.01
C THR A 226 2.41 -1.00 22.00
N ALA A 227 2.78 -1.53 23.17
CA ALA A 227 3.59 -0.82 24.15
C ALA A 227 5.02 -0.50 23.62
N GLU A 228 5.63 -1.42 22.87
CA GLU A 228 6.94 -1.20 22.25
C GLU A 228 6.84 -0.20 21.10
N LEU A 229 5.80 -0.30 20.26
CA LEU A 229 5.54 0.69 19.22
C LEU A 229 5.33 2.08 19.85
N ARG A 230 4.57 2.19 20.94
CA ARG A 230 4.43 3.44 21.70
C ARG A 230 5.78 3.98 22.18
N ALA A 231 6.62 3.14 22.77
CA ALA A 231 7.94 3.53 23.27
C ALA A 231 8.89 4.01 22.16
N ARG A 232 8.71 3.55 20.92
CA ARG A 232 9.51 3.97 19.76
C ARG A 232 8.94 5.22 19.07
N PHE A 233 7.64 5.23 18.78
CA PHE A 233 7.01 6.23 17.93
C PHE A 233 6.68 7.53 18.65
N VAL A 234 6.30 7.52 19.93
CA VAL A 234 6.00 8.77 20.66
C VAL A 234 7.23 9.67 20.83
N PRO A 235 8.41 9.15 21.26
CA PRO A 235 9.61 9.98 21.31
C PRO A 235 10.03 10.50 19.93
N GLU A 236 9.87 9.69 18.89
CA GLU A 236 10.23 10.09 17.54
C GLU A 236 9.30 11.19 16.99
N LEU A 237 8.00 11.10 17.25
CA LEU A 237 7.07 12.19 16.94
C LEU A 237 7.41 13.47 17.70
N ARG A 238 7.88 13.41 18.95
CA ARG A 238 8.37 14.58 19.70
C ARG A 238 9.66 15.17 19.14
N ARG A 239 10.51 14.33 18.54
CA ARG A 239 11.73 14.75 17.84
C ARG A 239 11.37 15.52 16.58
N LEU A 240 10.43 14.99 15.79
CA LEU A 240 10.00 15.53 14.50
C LEU A 240 9.05 16.73 14.62
N LEU A 241 8.16 16.73 15.61
CA LEU A 241 7.12 17.73 15.84
C LEU A 241 7.39 18.44 17.17
N PRO A 242 8.01 19.64 17.17
CA PRO A 242 8.36 20.35 18.40
C PRO A 242 7.16 20.59 19.34
N ALA A 243 5.98 20.87 18.78
CA ALA A 243 4.75 21.07 19.55
C ALA A 243 4.30 19.81 20.33
N ALA A 244 4.69 18.60 19.89
CA ALA A 244 4.36 17.36 20.58
C ALA A 244 5.16 17.15 21.89
N ARG A 245 6.24 17.90 22.13
CA ARG A 245 7.08 17.77 23.34
C ARG A 245 6.33 18.12 24.62
N GLY A 246 5.47 19.14 24.57
CA GLY A 246 4.61 19.58 25.68
C GLY A 246 3.17 19.04 25.62
N ALA A 247 2.84 18.26 24.60
CA ALA A 247 1.51 17.70 24.42
C ALA A 247 1.35 16.37 25.17
N ALA A 248 0.15 16.15 25.72
CA ALA A 248 -0.22 14.89 26.34
C ALA A 248 -0.81 13.95 25.30
N VAL A 249 -0.31 12.71 25.24
CA VAL A 249 -0.93 11.64 24.46
C VAL A 249 -2.13 11.14 25.26
N ARG A 250 -3.34 11.42 24.78
CA ARG A 250 -4.61 10.97 25.36
C ARG A 250 -4.87 9.51 25.05
N GLU A 251 -4.61 9.12 23.81
CA GLU A 251 -4.83 7.75 23.35
C GLU A 251 -3.74 7.36 22.35
N LEU A 252 -3.36 6.08 22.38
CA LEU A 252 -2.54 5.47 21.35
C LEU A 252 -2.98 4.04 21.14
N PHE A 253 -3.25 3.69 19.89
CA PHE A 253 -3.57 2.33 19.47
C PHE A 253 -2.94 2.03 18.11
N VAL A 254 -2.96 0.76 17.71
CA VAL A 254 -2.28 0.30 16.50
C VAL A 254 -3.21 -0.62 15.72
N THR A 255 -3.39 -0.33 14.43
CA THR A 255 -4.06 -1.24 13.48
C THR A 255 -3.03 -1.95 12.62
N ARG A 256 -3.31 -3.20 12.24
CA ARG A 256 -2.34 -4.14 11.67
C ARG A 256 -2.96 -4.95 10.55
N GLU A 257 -2.58 -4.65 9.33
CA GLU A 257 -3.04 -5.35 8.14
C GLU A 257 -1.91 -6.26 7.70
N ARG A 258 -1.87 -7.48 8.25
CA ARG A 258 -0.79 -8.45 8.01
C ARG A 258 -0.60 -8.78 6.53
N ARG A 259 -1.68 -8.76 5.77
CA ARG A 259 -1.71 -9.08 4.35
C ARG A 259 -2.32 -7.94 3.55
N ALA A 260 -1.73 -6.74 3.68
CA ALA A 260 -2.29 -5.51 3.12
C ALA A 260 -2.22 -5.45 1.59
N THR A 261 -1.08 -5.84 1.03
CA THR A 261 -0.86 -5.95 -0.42
C THR A 261 -0.17 -7.27 -0.73
N PHE A 262 -0.15 -7.70 -2.00
CA PHE A 262 0.86 -8.68 -2.40
C PHE A 262 2.26 -8.04 -2.31
N ARG A 263 3.30 -8.87 -2.17
CA ARG A 263 4.68 -8.45 -2.06
C ARG A 263 5.21 -8.11 -3.46
N GLN A 264 5.52 -6.84 -3.66
CA GLN A 264 5.93 -6.29 -4.95
C GLN A 264 7.45 -6.43 -5.17
N SER A 265 7.97 -7.65 -5.03
CA SER A 265 9.38 -8.01 -5.20
C SER A 265 9.69 -8.51 -6.62
N PRO A 266 10.97 -8.63 -7.01
CA PRO A 266 11.35 -9.30 -8.25
C PRO A 266 10.66 -10.65 -8.42
N GLY A 267 10.18 -10.95 -9.62
CA GLY A 267 9.40 -12.13 -10.00
C GLY A 267 7.89 -11.98 -9.80
N SER A 268 7.44 -10.93 -9.10
CA SER A 268 6.01 -10.72 -8.84
C SER A 268 5.22 -10.37 -10.09
N ALA A 269 5.83 -9.75 -11.12
CA ALA A 269 5.11 -9.51 -12.37
C ALA A 269 4.83 -10.83 -13.11
N ALA A 270 5.83 -11.72 -13.18
CA ALA A 270 5.69 -13.02 -13.82
C ALA A 270 4.69 -13.96 -13.12
N ALA A 271 4.47 -13.80 -11.81
CA ALA A 271 3.50 -14.60 -11.05
C ALA A 271 2.05 -14.08 -11.15
N ARG A 272 1.83 -12.92 -11.78
CA ARG A 272 0.48 -12.35 -11.98
C ARG A 272 -0.15 -12.90 -13.26
N PRO A 273 -1.37 -13.46 -13.20
CA PRO A 273 -2.04 -13.96 -14.37
C PRO A 273 -2.46 -12.82 -15.31
N SER A 274 -2.63 -13.16 -16.58
CA SER A 274 -3.28 -12.26 -17.53
C SER A 274 -4.75 -12.02 -17.16
N ALA A 275 -5.37 -11.01 -17.75
CA ALA A 275 -6.80 -10.74 -17.57
C ALA A 275 -7.72 -11.78 -18.24
N ALA A 276 -7.17 -12.71 -19.04
CA ALA A 276 -7.95 -13.74 -19.72
C ALA A 276 -8.13 -14.98 -18.84
N THR A 277 -9.38 -15.42 -18.68
CA THR A 277 -9.77 -16.70 -18.07
C THR A 277 -10.30 -17.65 -19.14
N ARG A 278 -10.41 -18.95 -18.84
CA ARG A 278 -11.11 -19.91 -19.71
C ARG A 278 -12.62 -19.85 -19.54
#